data_AF-A0A1G6XK77-F1
#
_entry.id   AF-A0A1G6XK77-F1
#
_cell.length_a   1.000
_cell.length_b   1.000
_cell.length_c   1.000
_cell.angle_alpha   90.00
_cell.angle_beta   90.00
_cell.angle_gamma   90.00
#
_symmetry.space_group_name_H-M   'P 1'
#
loop_
_entity.id
_entity.type
_entity.pdbx_description
1 polymer ?
#
loop_
_entity_poly.entity_id
_entity_poly.type
_entity_poly.pdbx_seq_one_letter_code
_entity_poly.pdbx_strand_id
1 'polypeptide(L)'
;MSQIEELQGRISAAMERISAGVEALALPRPAEPSGEAETADADLVAALEDERMANAQLEERLRSLKAKHAAEIAALQAAGADDQNEDELERLREELAEARASLANAESEAAATDMSEEVEALRTEVALLKAQLDAVEDPEPLKKELEALRMQADNSELVDGLRAEIATLKAELSNTERLSELQAELEMLRAERVSHGDAMSRLDGDLQRLRKANDQLRSVVSDLRTANEAGVGEPHLINSAMLAELEALRAQRATDAAEVHAVLSKLGPLLSAANLAEGEDE
;
A
#
# COMPACT_ATOMS: atom_id res chain seq x y z
N MET A 1 25.49 -38.71 -59.68
CA MET A 1 25.96 -39.82 -60.55
C MET A 1 25.77 -39.50 -62.04
N SER A 2 24.64 -38.92 -62.49
CA SER A 2 24.44 -38.56 -63.91
C SER A 2 25.42 -37.50 -64.47
N GLN A 3 25.89 -36.56 -63.64
CA GLN A 3 26.87 -35.54 -64.07
C GLN A 3 28.25 -36.12 -64.41
N ILE A 4 28.63 -37.25 -63.80
CA ILE A 4 29.90 -37.91 -64.10
C ILE A 4 29.80 -38.65 -65.44
N GLU A 5 28.67 -39.29 -65.72
CA GLU A 5 28.40 -39.95 -67.01
C GLU A 5 28.32 -38.92 -68.16
N GLU A 6 27.74 -37.75 -67.93
CA GLU A 6 27.69 -36.66 -68.91
C GLU A 6 29.09 -36.09 -69.21
N LEU A 7 29.93 -35.91 -68.17
CA LEU A 7 31.32 -35.49 -68.34
C LEU A 7 32.16 -36.57 -69.05
N GLN A 8 31.97 -37.85 -68.74
CA GLN A 8 32.63 -38.93 -69.45
C GLN A 8 32.22 -38.99 -70.93
N GLY A 9 30.93 -38.88 -71.25
CA GLY A 9 30.46 -38.84 -72.64
C GLY A 9 31.04 -37.67 -73.44
N ARG A 10 31.16 -36.49 -72.83
CA ARG A 10 31.79 -35.32 -73.46
C ARG A 10 33.29 -35.50 -73.70
N ILE A 11 34.01 -36.10 -72.76
CA ILE A 11 35.44 -36.35 -72.92
C ILE A 11 35.68 -37.39 -74.04
N SER A 12 34.89 -38.47 -74.10
CA SER A 12 34.99 -39.46 -75.16
C SER A 12 34.72 -38.85 -76.55
N ALA A 13 33.67 -38.03 -76.68
CA ALA A 13 33.37 -37.33 -77.93
C ALA A 13 34.48 -36.33 -78.34
N ALA A 14 35.11 -35.65 -77.37
CA ALA A 14 36.24 -34.77 -77.64
C ALA A 14 37.47 -35.56 -78.10
N MET A 15 37.77 -36.70 -77.49
CA MET A 15 38.88 -37.57 -77.89
C MET A 15 38.66 -38.17 -79.28
N GLU A 16 37.46 -38.64 -79.61
CA GLU A 16 37.13 -39.13 -80.95
C GLU A 16 37.34 -38.05 -82.02
N ARG A 17 36.90 -36.82 -81.74
CA ARG A 17 37.07 -35.69 -82.67
C ARG A 17 38.53 -35.32 -82.89
N ILE A 18 39.35 -35.40 -81.84
CA ILE A 18 40.80 -35.20 -81.93
C ILE A 18 41.42 -36.35 -82.72
N SER A 19 41.05 -37.61 -82.46
CA SER A 19 41.58 -38.75 -83.20
C SER A 19 41.25 -38.67 -84.70
N ALA A 20 40.01 -38.32 -85.05
CA ALA A 20 39.60 -38.10 -86.44
C ALA A 20 40.32 -36.91 -87.08
N GLY A 21 40.59 -35.84 -86.31
CA GLY A 21 41.38 -34.70 -86.77
C GLY A 21 42.84 -35.08 -87.05
N VAL A 22 43.44 -35.92 -86.21
CA VAL A 22 44.80 -36.43 -86.40
C VAL A 22 44.87 -37.40 -87.58
N GLU A 23 43.84 -38.22 -87.81
CA GLU A 23 43.75 -39.12 -88.95
C GLU A 23 43.60 -38.36 -90.28
N ALA A 24 42.83 -37.26 -90.29
CA ALA A 24 42.69 -36.39 -91.46
C ALA A 24 44.00 -35.68 -91.85
N LEU A 25 44.89 -35.44 -90.88
CA LEU A 25 46.24 -34.92 -91.11
C LEU A 25 47.25 -36.01 -91.51
N ALA A 26 46.98 -37.27 -91.21
CA ALA A 26 47.83 -38.41 -91.55
C ALA A 26 47.57 -38.98 -92.96
N LEU A 27 46.47 -38.57 -93.62
CA LEU A 27 46.20 -38.93 -95.01
C LEU A 27 47.10 -38.11 -95.97
N PRO A 28 47.89 -38.77 -96.85
CA PRO A 28 48.71 -38.06 -97.83
C PRO A 28 47.80 -37.34 -98.84
N ARG A 29 47.97 -36.02 -98.97
CA ARG A 29 47.18 -35.19 -99.90
C ARG A 29 47.60 -35.46 -101.37
N PRO A 30 46.66 -35.48 -102.34
CA PRO A 30 46.91 -35.98 -103.69
C PRO A 30 47.76 -35.03 -104.52
N ALA A 31 48.64 -35.61 -105.33
CA ALA A 31 49.44 -34.94 -106.35
C ALA A 31 48.62 -34.67 -107.62
N GLU A 32 48.79 -33.48 -108.21
CA GLU A 32 48.88 -33.16 -109.65
C GLU A 32 48.68 -31.65 -109.90
N PRO A 33 49.12 -31.05 -111.03
CA PRO A 33 49.96 -31.59 -112.10
C PRO A 33 51.26 -30.77 -112.33
N SER A 34 52.24 -31.44 -112.89
CA SER A 34 53.55 -30.94 -113.29
C SER A 34 53.49 -30.09 -114.57
N GLY A 35 54.03 -28.87 -114.49
CA GLY A 35 54.20 -27.99 -115.65
C GLY A 35 54.89 -26.64 -115.37
N GLU A 36 54.88 -26.16 -114.13
CA GLU A 36 55.41 -24.83 -113.74
C GLU A 36 56.48 -24.89 -112.63
N ALA A 37 57.19 -26.02 -112.52
CA ALA A 37 58.07 -26.34 -111.38
C ALA A 37 59.43 -25.61 -111.36
N GLU A 38 59.83 -24.87 -112.41
CA GLU A 38 61.12 -24.14 -112.39
C GLU A 38 60.99 -22.65 -112.03
N THR A 39 59.80 -22.05 -112.12
CA THR A 39 59.58 -20.64 -111.74
C THR A 39 58.96 -20.49 -110.34
N ALA A 40 58.17 -21.46 -109.88
CA ALA A 40 57.58 -21.44 -108.54
C ALA A 40 58.62 -21.66 -107.41
N ASP A 41 59.68 -22.44 -107.67
CA ASP A 41 60.77 -22.65 -106.71
C ASP A 41 61.61 -21.37 -106.49
N ALA A 42 61.80 -20.56 -107.53
CA ALA A 42 62.53 -19.29 -107.42
C ALA A 42 61.77 -18.26 -106.56
N ASP A 43 60.45 -18.16 -106.75
CA ASP A 43 59.60 -17.23 -105.97
C ASP A 43 59.46 -17.67 -104.50
N LEU A 44 59.42 -18.98 -104.24
CA LEU A 44 59.40 -19.53 -102.88
C LEU A 44 60.71 -19.28 -102.12
N VAL A 45 61.86 -19.39 -102.81
CA VAL A 45 63.16 -19.09 -102.22
C VAL A 45 63.26 -17.61 -101.86
N ALA A 46 62.81 -16.71 -102.74
CA ALA A 46 62.79 -15.28 -102.46
C ALA A 46 61.91 -14.94 -101.23
N ALA A 47 60.71 -15.53 -101.13
CA ALA A 47 59.84 -15.33 -99.97
C ALA A 47 60.44 -15.85 -98.66
N LEU A 48 61.16 -16.98 -98.70
CA LEU A 48 61.86 -17.52 -97.52
C LEU A 48 63.04 -16.64 -97.08
N GLU A 49 63.76 -16.03 -98.02
CA GLU A 49 64.82 -15.07 -97.72
C GLU A 49 64.25 -13.80 -97.08
N ASP A 50 63.13 -13.28 -97.59
CA ASP A 50 62.41 -12.14 -97.02
C ASP A 50 61.90 -12.43 -95.60
N GLU A 51 61.31 -13.59 -95.35
CA GLU A 51 60.87 -13.98 -94.01
C GLU A 51 62.02 -14.16 -93.02
N ARG A 52 63.17 -14.68 -93.47
CA ARG A 52 64.38 -14.80 -92.65
C ARG A 52 64.92 -13.43 -92.24
N MET A 53 64.94 -12.47 -93.16
CA MET A 53 65.33 -11.09 -92.88
C MET A 53 64.37 -10.41 -91.89
N ALA A 54 63.06 -10.62 -92.04
CA ALA A 54 62.05 -10.10 -91.11
C ALA A 54 62.20 -10.69 -89.69
N ASN A 55 62.45 -12.01 -89.59
CA ASN A 55 62.68 -12.66 -88.30
C ASN A 55 63.96 -12.15 -87.62
N ALA A 56 65.06 -11.98 -88.36
CA ALA A 56 66.30 -11.42 -87.82
C ALA A 56 66.09 -10.01 -87.22
N GLN A 57 65.31 -9.16 -87.90
CA GLN A 57 64.95 -7.82 -87.40
C GLN A 57 64.06 -7.87 -86.15
N LEU A 58 63.12 -8.83 -86.06
CA LEU A 58 62.26 -8.99 -84.88
C LEU A 58 63.04 -9.52 -83.67
N GLU A 59 63.99 -10.43 -83.87
CA GLU A 59 64.87 -10.91 -82.80
C GLU A 59 65.76 -9.79 -82.23
N GLU A 60 66.28 -8.91 -83.08
CA GLU A 60 67.05 -7.74 -82.65
C GLU A 60 66.19 -6.74 -81.86
N ARG A 61 64.95 -6.47 -82.32
CA ARG A 61 63.99 -5.65 -81.57
C ARG A 61 63.68 -6.25 -80.20
N LEU A 62 63.42 -7.56 -80.12
CA LEU A 62 63.16 -8.25 -78.86
C LEU A 62 64.36 -8.19 -77.91
N ARG A 63 65.60 -8.30 -78.41
CA ARG A 63 66.79 -8.09 -77.58
C ARG A 63 66.86 -6.68 -77.03
N SER A 64 66.63 -5.66 -77.85
CA SER A 64 66.67 -4.26 -77.40
C SER A 64 65.60 -3.95 -76.35
N LEU A 65 64.40 -4.52 -76.50
CA LEU A 65 63.27 -4.31 -75.59
C LEU A 65 63.51 -5.01 -74.24
N LYS A 66 64.06 -6.24 -74.27
CA LYS A 66 64.51 -6.93 -73.05
C LYS A 66 65.62 -6.19 -72.32
N ALA A 67 66.59 -5.63 -73.05
CA ALA A 67 67.65 -4.83 -72.45
C ALA A 67 67.12 -3.56 -71.78
N LYS A 68 66.14 -2.88 -72.41
CA LYS A 68 65.47 -1.70 -71.83
C LYS A 68 64.70 -2.05 -70.56
N HIS A 69 63.89 -3.12 -70.57
CA HIS A 69 63.15 -3.52 -69.37
C HIS A 69 64.05 -4.00 -68.24
N ALA A 70 65.15 -4.70 -68.54
CA ALA A 70 66.13 -5.07 -67.52
C ALA A 70 66.76 -3.83 -66.85
N ALA A 71 67.06 -2.78 -67.63
CA ALA A 71 67.57 -1.52 -67.10
C ALA A 71 66.53 -0.77 -66.25
N GLU A 72 65.27 -0.77 -66.66
CA GLU A 72 64.17 -0.11 -65.92
C GLU A 72 63.86 -0.80 -64.60
N ILE A 73 63.85 -2.14 -64.56
CA ILE A 73 63.69 -2.91 -63.32
C ILE A 73 64.87 -2.65 -62.37
N ALA A 74 66.10 -2.62 -62.89
CA ALA A 74 67.27 -2.31 -62.07
C ALA A 74 67.23 -0.89 -61.48
N ALA A 75 66.74 0.09 -62.24
CA ALA A 75 66.58 1.46 -61.75
C ALA A 75 65.52 1.59 -60.64
N LEU A 76 64.39 0.89 -60.77
CA LEU A 76 63.34 0.89 -59.75
C LEU A 76 63.76 0.15 -58.48
N GLN A 77 64.54 -0.92 -58.59
CA GLN A 77 65.08 -1.62 -57.43
C GLN A 77 66.16 -0.80 -56.70
N ALA A 78 66.95 -0.01 -57.44
CA ALA A 78 67.90 0.92 -56.83
C ALA A 78 67.17 2.04 -56.06
N ALA A 79 66.11 2.61 -56.63
CA ALA A 79 65.28 3.62 -55.95
C ALA A 79 64.49 3.07 -54.75
N GLY A 80 64.20 1.76 -54.74
CA GLY A 80 63.55 1.08 -53.61
C GLY A 80 64.50 0.64 -52.50
N ALA A 81 65.81 0.73 -52.72
CA ALA A 81 66.86 0.38 -51.76
C ALA A 81 67.55 1.62 -51.15
N ASP A 82 66.98 2.81 -51.36
CA ASP A 82 67.48 4.04 -50.75
C ASP A 82 67.15 4.05 -49.25
N ASP A 83 68.18 3.87 -48.40
CA ASP A 83 68.16 3.99 -46.92
C ASP A 83 67.38 5.22 -46.40
N GLN A 84 67.26 6.27 -47.22
CA GLN A 84 66.57 7.52 -46.89
C GLN A 84 65.08 7.32 -46.55
N ASN A 85 64.39 6.41 -47.23
CA ASN A 85 62.97 6.17 -46.96
C ASN A 85 62.75 5.30 -45.71
N GLU A 86 63.69 4.42 -45.37
CA GLU A 86 63.65 3.63 -44.13
C GLU A 86 63.93 4.53 -42.92
N ASP A 87 64.92 5.43 -43.00
CA ASP A 87 65.22 6.43 -41.99
C ASP A 87 64.04 7.39 -41.72
N GLU A 88 63.32 7.81 -42.77
CA GLU A 88 62.12 8.65 -42.63
C GLU A 88 60.97 7.92 -41.93
N LEU A 89 60.77 6.63 -42.22
CA LEU A 89 59.76 5.82 -41.55
C LEU A 89 60.09 5.55 -40.08
N GLU A 90 61.37 5.39 -39.73
CA GLU A 90 61.80 5.25 -38.34
C GLU A 90 61.58 6.55 -37.56
N ARG A 91 61.94 7.72 -38.12
CA ARG A 91 61.66 9.03 -37.50
C ARG A 91 60.18 9.27 -37.25
N LEU A 92 59.33 8.99 -38.24
CA LEU A 92 57.87 9.14 -38.06
C LEU A 92 57.30 8.20 -37.01
N ARG A 93 57.87 7.00 -36.83
CA ARG A 93 57.47 6.08 -35.76
C ARG A 93 57.90 6.58 -34.38
N GLU A 94 59.09 7.14 -34.27
CA GLU A 94 59.58 7.75 -33.03
C GLU A 94 58.73 8.97 -32.64
N GLU A 95 58.43 9.86 -33.58
CA GLU A 95 57.55 11.01 -33.36
C GLU A 95 56.13 10.58 -32.93
N LEU A 96 55.57 9.52 -33.55
CA LEU A 96 54.28 8.98 -33.14
C LEU A 96 54.32 8.33 -31.75
N ALA A 97 55.44 7.72 -31.36
CA ALA A 97 55.62 7.16 -30.02
C ALA A 97 55.70 8.26 -28.96
N GLU A 98 56.43 9.34 -29.25
CA GLU A 98 56.56 10.50 -28.38
C GLU A 98 55.23 11.24 -28.23
N ALA A 99 54.48 11.44 -29.31
CA ALA A 99 53.14 12.04 -29.29
C ALA A 99 52.13 11.20 -28.49
N ARG A 100 52.24 9.86 -28.54
CA ARG A 100 51.39 8.98 -27.71
C ARG A 100 51.75 9.04 -26.24
N ALA A 101 53.04 9.13 -25.91
CA ALA A 101 53.49 9.24 -24.52
C ALA A 101 53.07 10.59 -23.89
N SER A 102 53.16 11.68 -24.64
CA SER A 102 52.70 13.00 -24.17
C SER A 102 51.19 13.05 -23.99
N LEU A 103 50.41 12.42 -24.87
CA LEU A 103 48.96 12.29 -24.73
C LEU A 103 48.58 11.49 -23.48
N ALA A 104 49.24 10.34 -23.23
CA ALA A 104 48.96 9.52 -22.06
C ALA A 104 49.27 10.23 -20.73
N ASN A 105 50.35 11.02 -20.69
CA ASN A 105 50.67 11.84 -19.52
C ASN A 105 49.64 12.96 -19.31
N ALA A 106 49.24 13.65 -20.38
CA ALA A 106 48.23 14.71 -20.31
C ALA A 106 46.85 14.18 -19.86
N GLU A 107 46.44 13.00 -20.34
CA GLU A 107 45.19 12.34 -19.91
C GLU A 107 45.23 11.92 -18.44
N SER A 108 46.38 11.43 -17.95
CA SER A 108 46.54 11.06 -16.55
C SER A 108 46.55 12.27 -15.61
N GLU A 109 47.13 13.39 -16.03
CA GLU A 109 47.14 14.62 -15.24
C GLU A 109 45.75 15.25 -15.17
N ALA A 110 45.03 15.35 -16.29
CA ALA A 110 43.68 15.90 -16.33
C ALA A 110 42.66 15.06 -15.52
N ALA A 111 42.72 13.73 -15.61
CA ALA A 111 41.81 12.86 -14.86
C ALA A 111 42.05 12.89 -13.34
N ALA A 112 43.29 13.13 -12.90
CA ALA A 112 43.63 13.23 -11.48
C ALA A 112 43.23 14.58 -10.87
N THR A 113 43.32 15.68 -11.64
CA THR A 113 42.91 17.01 -11.18
C THR A 113 41.40 17.16 -11.10
N ASP A 114 40.67 16.77 -12.16
CA ASP A 114 39.21 16.96 -12.22
C ASP A 114 38.49 16.17 -11.12
N MET A 115 38.89 14.91 -10.90
CA MET A 115 38.31 14.07 -9.84
C MET A 115 38.68 14.57 -8.43
N SER A 116 39.84 15.19 -8.25
CA SER A 116 40.25 15.75 -6.95
C SER A 116 39.44 17.00 -6.61
N GLU A 117 39.21 17.88 -7.58
CA GLU A 117 38.43 19.10 -7.40
C GLU A 117 36.95 18.80 -7.12
N GLU A 118 36.35 17.85 -7.84
CA GLU A 118 34.96 17.42 -7.59
C GLU A 118 34.79 16.79 -6.19
N VAL A 119 35.76 15.99 -5.74
CA VAL A 119 35.73 15.38 -4.40
C VAL A 119 35.87 16.43 -3.30
N GLU A 120 36.70 17.47 -3.50
CA GLU A 120 36.79 18.58 -2.55
C GLU A 120 35.53 19.44 -2.53
N ALA A 121 34.93 19.71 -3.69
CA ALA A 121 33.64 20.41 -3.79
C ALA A 121 32.54 19.65 -3.03
N LEU A 122 32.37 18.36 -3.27
CA LEU A 122 31.38 17.53 -2.56
C LEU A 122 31.66 17.45 -1.05
N ARG A 123 32.93 17.43 -0.62
CA ARG A 123 33.28 17.47 0.80
C ARG A 123 32.87 18.77 1.47
N THR A 124 33.06 19.91 0.78
CA THR A 124 32.61 21.21 1.31
C THR A 124 31.10 21.31 1.38
N GLU A 125 30.39 20.78 0.38
CA GLU A 125 28.92 20.73 0.39
C GLU A 125 28.40 19.83 1.51
N VAL A 126 29.00 18.64 1.70
CA VAL A 126 28.67 17.76 2.83
C VAL A 126 28.94 18.42 4.18
N ALA A 127 30.02 19.20 4.32
CA ALA A 127 30.29 19.95 5.53
C ALA A 127 29.24 21.03 5.80
N LEU A 128 28.79 21.73 4.75
CA LEU A 128 27.75 22.74 4.83
C LEU A 128 26.38 22.12 5.20
N LEU A 129 26.00 21.02 4.55
CA LEU A 129 24.77 20.29 4.84
C LEU A 129 24.76 19.72 6.26
N LYS A 130 25.91 19.24 6.77
CA LYS A 130 26.04 18.82 8.18
C LYS A 130 25.84 19.98 9.15
N ALA A 131 26.46 21.13 8.90
CA ALA A 131 26.27 22.32 9.73
C ALA A 131 24.81 22.81 9.72
N GLN A 132 24.11 22.70 8.59
CA GLN A 132 22.68 22.99 8.49
C GLN A 132 21.83 21.99 9.28
N LEU A 133 22.17 20.69 9.25
CA LEU A 133 21.48 19.65 10.00
C LEU A 133 21.64 19.87 11.52
N ASP A 134 22.87 20.17 11.98
CA ASP A 134 23.16 20.45 13.39
C ASP A 134 22.36 21.68 13.90
N ALA A 135 22.16 22.70 13.05
CA ALA A 135 21.35 23.87 13.40
C ALA A 135 19.84 23.57 13.48
N VAL A 136 19.36 22.53 12.80
CA VAL A 136 17.96 22.05 12.86
C VAL A 136 17.74 21.15 14.09
N GLU A 137 18.79 20.52 14.62
CA GLU A 137 18.74 19.64 15.78
C GLU A 137 18.66 20.34 17.15
N ASP A 138 18.57 21.67 17.21
CA ASP A 138 18.25 22.40 18.43
C ASP A 138 16.72 22.63 18.54
N PRO A 139 15.94 21.67 19.12
CA PRO A 139 14.49 21.82 19.26
C PRO A 139 14.10 22.73 20.43
N GLU A 140 15.04 23.21 21.23
CA GLU A 140 14.76 24.06 22.39
C GLU A 140 13.99 25.35 22.06
N PRO A 141 14.36 26.16 21.05
CA PRO A 141 13.59 27.34 20.68
C PRO A 141 12.17 27.00 20.23
N LEU A 142 12.00 25.99 19.37
CA LEU A 142 10.68 25.55 18.89
C LEU A 142 9.81 24.98 20.01
N LYS A 143 10.41 24.26 20.98
CA LYS A 143 9.71 23.79 22.19
C LYS A 143 9.24 24.95 23.05
N LYS A 144 10.08 25.98 23.25
CA LYS A 144 9.70 27.19 24.00
C LYS A 144 8.59 27.97 23.30
N GLU A 145 8.63 28.08 21.96
CA GLU A 145 7.56 28.70 21.19
C GLU A 145 6.25 27.90 21.24
N LEU A 146 6.32 26.57 21.16
CA LEU A 146 5.14 25.70 21.33
C LEU A 146 4.55 25.80 22.73
N GLU A 147 5.38 25.85 23.77
CA GLU A 147 4.92 26.08 25.16
C GLU A 147 4.28 27.46 25.31
N ALA A 148 4.85 28.50 24.70
CA ALA A 148 4.29 29.85 24.71
C ALA A 148 2.94 29.91 23.97
N LEU A 149 2.83 29.32 22.78
CA LEU A 149 1.58 29.23 22.02
C LEU A 149 0.53 28.40 22.74
N ARG A 150 0.94 27.33 23.43
CA ARG A 150 0.03 26.51 24.25
C ARG A 150 -0.51 27.30 25.44
N MET A 151 0.35 28.04 26.15
CA MET A 151 -0.09 28.94 27.22
C MET A 151 -1.00 30.05 26.69
N GLN A 152 -0.74 30.58 25.49
CA GLN A 152 -1.60 31.58 24.86
C GLN A 152 -2.96 30.99 24.46
N ALA A 153 -3.00 29.74 24.00
CA ALA A 153 -4.24 29.03 23.72
C ALA A 153 -5.03 28.73 25.00
N ASP A 154 -4.35 28.29 26.07
CA ASP A 154 -4.96 28.01 27.37
C ASP A 154 -5.49 29.27 28.08
N ASN A 155 -4.85 30.43 27.83
CA ASN A 155 -5.27 31.75 28.31
C ASN A 155 -6.19 32.48 27.32
N SER A 156 -6.67 31.80 26.28
CA SER A 156 -7.62 32.40 25.37
C SER A 156 -8.93 32.67 26.12
N GLU A 157 -9.45 33.90 26.00
CA GLU A 157 -10.76 34.29 26.56
C GLU A 157 -11.87 33.32 26.14
N LEU A 158 -11.73 32.67 24.97
CA LEU A 158 -12.64 31.61 24.50
C LEU A 158 -12.57 30.36 25.37
N VAL A 159 -11.38 29.91 25.77
CA VAL A 159 -11.20 28.72 26.63
C VAL A 159 -11.75 28.99 28.03
N ASP A 160 -11.50 30.16 28.59
CA ASP A 160 -12.07 30.56 29.88
C ASP A 160 -13.59 30.74 29.81
N GLY A 161 -14.12 31.30 28.72
CA GLY A 161 -15.56 31.39 28.46
C GLY A 161 -16.22 30.01 28.38
N LEU A 162 -15.64 29.06 27.63
CA LEU A 162 -16.13 27.68 27.54
C LEU A 162 -16.05 26.95 28.89
N ARG A 163 -14.98 27.17 29.67
CA ARG A 163 -14.87 26.61 31.04
C ARG A 163 -15.98 27.15 31.95
N ALA A 164 -16.29 28.45 31.86
CA ALA A 164 -17.38 29.06 32.61
C ALA A 164 -18.74 28.50 32.18
N GLU A 165 -18.99 28.35 30.88
CA GLU A 165 -20.23 27.78 30.35
C GLU A 165 -20.40 26.30 30.73
N ILE A 166 -19.32 25.51 30.70
CA ILE A 166 -19.34 24.13 31.21
C ILE A 166 -19.67 24.11 32.71
N ALA A 167 -19.15 25.06 33.49
CA ALA A 167 -19.46 25.15 34.91
C ALA A 167 -20.93 25.51 35.15
N THR A 168 -21.50 26.45 34.38
CA THR A 168 -22.93 26.80 34.49
C THR A 168 -23.82 25.65 34.05
N LEU A 169 -23.52 24.99 32.92
CA LEU A 169 -24.28 23.83 32.45
C LEU A 169 -24.22 22.65 33.42
N LYS A 170 -23.08 22.41 34.07
CA LYS A 170 -22.97 21.41 35.14
C LYS A 170 -23.85 21.76 36.35
N ALA A 171 -23.89 23.03 36.74
CA ALA A 171 -24.76 23.47 37.83
C ALA A 171 -26.25 23.32 37.47
N GLU A 172 -26.62 23.66 36.23
CA GLU A 172 -27.98 23.44 35.71
C GLU A 172 -28.35 21.95 35.68
N LEU A 173 -27.45 21.07 35.20
CA LEU A 173 -27.67 19.63 35.20
C LEU A 173 -27.87 19.09 36.63
N SER A 174 -27.00 19.48 37.56
CA SER A 174 -27.12 19.11 38.97
C SER A 174 -28.46 19.57 39.57
N ASN A 175 -28.95 20.76 39.21
CA ASN A 175 -30.28 21.22 39.60
C ASN A 175 -31.40 20.36 38.97
N THR A 176 -31.27 19.93 37.71
CA THR A 176 -32.26 19.04 37.09
C THR A 176 -32.30 17.65 37.71
N GLU A 177 -31.15 17.10 38.07
CA GLU A 177 -31.05 15.84 38.82
C GLU A 177 -31.74 15.99 40.18
N ARG A 178 -31.45 17.08 40.91
CA ARG A 178 -32.11 17.35 42.19
C ARG A 178 -33.62 17.54 42.05
N LEU A 179 -34.09 18.17 40.97
CA LEU A 179 -35.52 18.27 40.68
C LEU A 179 -36.15 16.89 40.44
N SER A 180 -35.45 15.98 39.75
CA SER A 180 -35.94 14.62 39.52
C SER A 180 -36.03 13.79 40.81
N GLU A 181 -35.05 13.94 41.71
CA GLU A 181 -35.07 13.32 43.04
C GLU A 181 -36.24 13.83 43.87
N LEU A 182 -36.44 15.15 43.94
CA LEU A 182 -37.56 15.76 44.66
C LEU A 182 -38.91 15.35 44.06
N GLN A 183 -39.00 15.19 42.75
CA GLN A 183 -40.21 14.67 42.09
C GLN A 183 -40.50 13.24 42.52
N ALA A 184 -39.48 12.36 42.55
CA ALA A 184 -39.63 10.98 43.01
C ALA A 184 -40.04 10.92 44.49
N GLU A 185 -39.43 11.73 45.35
CA GLU A 185 -39.83 11.86 46.76
C GLU A 185 -41.29 12.33 46.91
N LEU A 186 -41.72 13.32 46.12
CA LEU A 186 -43.11 13.79 46.12
C LEU A 186 -44.09 12.71 45.64
N GLU A 187 -43.73 11.92 44.63
CA GLU A 187 -44.55 10.79 44.18
C GLU A 187 -44.69 9.72 45.26
N MET A 188 -43.60 9.38 45.94
CA MET A 188 -43.60 8.45 47.07
C MET A 188 -44.49 8.95 48.22
N LEU A 189 -44.32 10.22 48.64
CA LEU A 189 -45.16 10.83 49.69
C LEU A 189 -46.64 10.92 49.29
N ARG A 190 -46.94 11.13 48.01
CA ARG A 190 -48.32 11.11 47.50
C ARG A 190 -48.90 9.71 47.55
N ALA A 191 -48.15 8.69 47.12
CA ALA A 191 -48.58 7.29 47.21
C ALA A 191 -48.83 6.86 48.66
N GLU A 192 -47.94 7.27 49.58
CA GLU A 192 -48.11 7.02 51.01
C GLU A 192 -49.37 7.70 51.57
N ARG A 193 -49.63 8.96 51.22
CA ARG A 193 -50.86 9.66 51.62
C ARG A 193 -52.14 9.00 51.09
N VAL A 194 -52.13 8.48 49.86
CA VAL A 194 -53.28 7.74 49.30
C VAL A 194 -53.50 6.46 50.10
N SER A 195 -52.45 5.67 50.35
CA SER A 195 -52.54 4.45 51.16
C SER A 195 -53.05 4.73 52.58
N HIS A 196 -52.55 5.79 53.24
CA HIS A 196 -53.05 6.22 54.55
C HIS A 196 -54.50 6.66 54.52
N GLY A 197 -54.93 7.36 53.46
CA GLY A 197 -56.31 7.77 53.25
C GLY A 197 -57.26 6.58 53.12
N ASP A 198 -56.87 5.56 52.33
CA ASP A 198 -57.63 4.33 52.16
C ASP A 198 -57.74 3.53 53.47
N ALA A 199 -56.64 3.42 54.23
CA ALA A 199 -56.64 2.76 55.53
C ALA A 199 -57.56 3.47 56.54
N MET A 200 -57.52 4.81 56.58
CA MET A 200 -58.39 5.61 57.44
C MET A 200 -59.87 5.45 57.04
N SER A 201 -60.18 5.47 55.74
CA SER A 201 -61.54 5.27 55.25
C SER A 201 -62.10 3.89 55.64
N ARG A 202 -61.28 2.84 55.61
CA ARG A 202 -61.66 1.50 56.08
C ARG A 202 -61.96 1.49 57.58
N LEU A 203 -61.07 2.07 58.39
CA LEU A 203 -61.25 2.17 59.84
C LEU A 203 -62.52 2.93 60.21
N ASP A 204 -62.80 4.05 59.55
CA ASP A 204 -64.02 4.83 59.75
C ASP A 204 -65.28 3.98 59.43
N GLY A 205 -65.23 3.18 58.36
CA GLY A 205 -66.30 2.25 58.01
C GLY A 205 -66.50 1.12 59.02
N ASP A 206 -65.44 0.61 59.64
CA ASP A 206 -65.51 -0.39 60.71
C ASP A 206 -66.04 0.22 62.02
N LEU A 207 -65.61 1.43 62.39
CA LEU A 207 -66.12 2.16 63.55
C LEU A 207 -67.61 2.49 63.43
N GLN A 208 -68.08 2.87 62.24
CA GLN A 208 -69.51 3.08 61.98
C GLN A 208 -70.32 1.79 62.15
N ARG A 209 -69.79 0.66 61.66
CA ARG A 209 -70.41 -0.66 61.84
C ARG A 209 -70.47 -1.06 63.31
N LEU A 210 -69.40 -0.83 64.07
CA LEU A 210 -69.34 -1.08 65.51
C LEU A 210 -70.37 -0.24 66.29
N ARG A 211 -70.50 1.05 65.95
CA ARG A 211 -71.51 1.92 66.57
C ARG A 211 -72.93 1.42 66.30
N LYS A 212 -73.24 1.10 65.04
CA LYS A 212 -74.55 0.58 64.65
C LYS A 212 -74.90 -0.73 65.35
N ALA A 213 -73.95 -1.69 65.41
CA ALA A 213 -74.16 -2.96 66.09
C ALA A 213 -74.36 -2.78 67.61
N ASN A 214 -73.64 -1.83 68.24
CA ASN A 214 -73.84 -1.49 69.64
C ASN A 214 -75.18 -0.80 69.91
N ASP A 215 -75.62 0.10 69.03
CA ASP A 215 -76.92 0.75 69.16
C ASP A 215 -78.07 -0.26 69.03
N GLN A 216 -77.94 -1.21 68.09
CA GLN A 216 -78.87 -2.34 67.97
C GLN A 216 -78.87 -3.23 69.22
N LEU A 217 -77.69 -3.59 69.74
CA LEU A 217 -77.58 -4.37 70.97
C LEU A 217 -78.24 -3.66 72.15
N ARG A 218 -78.03 -2.34 72.29
CA ARG A 218 -78.66 -1.53 73.34
C ARG A 218 -80.19 -1.50 73.21
N SER A 219 -80.70 -1.34 71.98
CA SER A 219 -82.14 -1.39 71.70
C SER A 219 -82.73 -2.74 72.11
N VAL A 220 -82.14 -3.84 71.63
CA VAL A 220 -82.65 -5.18 71.90
C VAL A 220 -82.55 -5.54 73.40
N VAL A 221 -81.49 -5.10 74.09
CA VAL A 221 -81.38 -5.26 75.55
C VAL A 221 -82.43 -4.44 76.29
N SER A 222 -82.79 -3.25 75.80
CA SER A 222 -83.89 -2.46 76.35
C SER A 222 -85.23 -3.19 76.18
N ASP A 223 -85.51 -3.71 74.98
CA ASP A 223 -86.74 -4.45 74.69
C ASP A 223 -86.84 -5.75 75.51
N LEU A 224 -85.72 -6.44 75.72
CA LEU A 224 -85.66 -7.60 76.62
C LEU A 224 -85.96 -7.23 78.07
N ARG A 225 -85.48 -6.07 78.55
CA ARG A 225 -85.76 -5.61 79.91
C ARG A 225 -87.23 -5.29 80.08
N THR A 226 -87.84 -4.56 79.15
CA THR A 226 -89.27 -4.22 79.21
C THR A 226 -90.15 -5.47 79.12
N ALA A 227 -89.82 -6.43 78.26
CA ALA A 227 -90.53 -7.72 78.17
C ALA A 227 -90.41 -8.53 79.48
N ASN A 228 -89.22 -8.59 80.07
CA ASN A 228 -88.99 -9.25 81.35
C ASN A 228 -89.72 -8.56 82.51
N GLU A 229 -89.75 -7.23 82.55
CA GLU A 229 -90.50 -6.44 83.55
C GLU A 229 -92.01 -6.67 83.43
N ALA A 230 -92.53 -6.82 82.21
CA ALA A 230 -93.92 -7.18 81.95
C ALA A 230 -94.23 -8.67 82.29
N GLY A 231 -93.22 -9.47 82.62
CA GLY A 231 -93.36 -10.91 82.88
C GLY A 231 -93.64 -11.74 81.62
N VAL A 232 -93.47 -11.15 80.43
CA VAL A 232 -93.68 -11.82 79.14
C VAL A 232 -92.32 -12.31 78.63
N GLY A 233 -92.03 -13.59 78.83
CA GLY A 233 -90.85 -14.22 78.26
C GLY A 233 -91.04 -14.45 76.76
N GLU A 234 -90.43 -13.63 75.90
CA GLU A 234 -90.46 -13.80 74.45
C GLU A 234 -89.17 -14.48 73.93
N PRO A 235 -89.21 -15.76 73.50
CA PRO A 235 -88.02 -16.47 73.00
C PRO A 235 -87.35 -15.80 71.79
N HIS A 236 -88.12 -15.08 70.97
CA HIS A 236 -87.60 -14.38 69.80
C HIS A 236 -86.71 -13.19 70.18
N LEU A 237 -87.01 -12.47 71.27
CA LEU A 237 -86.17 -11.37 71.75
C LEU A 237 -84.83 -11.88 72.27
N ILE A 238 -84.81 -13.05 72.92
CA ILE A 238 -83.57 -13.69 73.40
C ILE A 238 -82.68 -14.05 72.20
N ASN A 239 -83.26 -14.70 71.18
CA ASN A 239 -82.53 -15.03 69.96
C ASN A 239 -82.03 -13.77 69.24
N SER A 240 -82.85 -12.71 69.19
CA SER A 240 -82.46 -11.41 68.61
C SER A 240 -81.31 -10.77 69.39
N ALA A 241 -81.31 -10.85 70.71
CA ALA A 241 -80.25 -10.30 71.56
C ALA A 241 -78.94 -11.05 71.37
N MET A 242 -79.00 -12.39 71.34
CA MET A 242 -77.83 -13.23 71.09
C MET A 242 -77.24 -12.96 69.70
N LEU A 243 -78.07 -12.76 68.67
CA LEU A 243 -77.61 -12.37 67.35
C LEU A 243 -76.96 -10.98 67.34
N ALA A 244 -77.59 -10.00 67.99
CA ALA A 244 -77.04 -8.65 68.12
C ALA A 244 -75.71 -8.64 68.91
N GLU A 245 -75.57 -9.49 69.93
CA GLU A 245 -74.34 -9.63 70.70
C GLU A 245 -73.22 -10.25 69.86
N LEU A 246 -73.53 -11.31 69.09
CA LEU A 246 -72.57 -11.90 68.15
C LEU A 246 -72.15 -10.90 67.06
N GLU A 247 -73.08 -10.08 66.56
CA GLU A 247 -72.79 -9.03 65.58
C GLU A 247 -71.91 -7.92 66.18
N ALA A 248 -72.20 -7.47 67.40
CA ALA A 248 -71.37 -6.50 68.11
C ALA A 248 -69.96 -7.03 68.39
N LEU A 249 -69.81 -8.29 68.83
CA LEU A 249 -68.51 -8.93 69.04
C LEU A 249 -67.72 -9.09 67.74
N ARG A 250 -68.38 -9.43 66.63
CA ARG A 250 -67.75 -9.52 65.31
C ARG A 250 -67.29 -8.14 64.83
N ALA A 251 -68.14 -7.12 64.98
CA ALA A 251 -67.78 -5.75 64.63
C ALA A 251 -66.60 -5.26 65.47
N GLN A 252 -66.59 -5.53 66.78
CA GLN A 252 -65.49 -5.16 67.67
C GLN A 252 -64.17 -5.79 67.23
N ARG A 253 -64.16 -7.11 66.99
CA ARG A 253 -62.95 -7.81 66.50
C ARG A 253 -62.47 -7.28 65.15
N ALA A 254 -63.39 -6.90 64.25
CA ALA A 254 -63.03 -6.33 62.96
C ALA A 254 -62.36 -4.96 63.13
N THR A 255 -62.92 -4.10 63.99
CA THR A 255 -62.32 -2.81 64.34
C THR A 255 -60.94 -2.99 64.98
N ASP A 256 -60.80 -3.87 65.98
CA ASP A 256 -59.53 -4.15 66.65
C ASP A 256 -58.46 -4.61 65.64
N ALA A 257 -58.83 -5.50 64.71
CA ALA A 257 -57.93 -5.98 63.66
C ALA A 257 -57.52 -4.86 62.69
N ALA A 258 -58.45 -3.97 62.31
CA ALA A 258 -58.19 -2.82 61.46
C ALA A 258 -57.27 -1.79 62.14
N GLU A 259 -57.49 -1.52 63.43
CA GLU A 259 -56.63 -0.65 64.24
C GLU A 259 -55.21 -1.20 64.34
N VAL A 260 -55.06 -2.49 64.68
CA VAL A 260 -53.75 -3.16 64.74
C VAL A 260 -53.05 -3.10 63.39
N HIS A 261 -53.75 -3.36 62.29
CA HIS A 261 -53.16 -3.28 60.96
C HIS A 261 -52.72 -1.85 60.61
N ALA A 262 -53.53 -0.84 60.94
CA ALA A 262 -53.18 0.57 60.73
C ALA A 262 -51.96 1.00 61.56
N VAL A 263 -51.85 0.51 62.80
CA VAL A 263 -50.68 0.76 63.66
C VAL A 263 -49.44 0.05 63.11
N LEU A 264 -49.54 -1.23 62.76
CA LEU A 264 -48.43 -1.99 62.17
C LEU A 264 -47.95 -1.38 60.86
N SER A 265 -48.86 -0.90 60.01
CA SER A 265 -48.51 -0.21 58.77
C SER A 265 -47.71 1.08 59.00
N LYS A 266 -47.90 1.74 60.14
CA LYS A 266 -47.12 2.94 60.52
C LYS A 266 -45.81 2.62 61.21
N LEU A 267 -45.80 1.58 62.06
CA LEU A 267 -44.61 1.18 62.81
C LEU A 267 -43.62 0.37 61.98
N GLY A 268 -44.09 -0.41 61.00
CA GLY A 268 -43.25 -1.24 60.15
C GLY A 268 -42.11 -0.48 59.48
N PRO A 269 -42.38 0.64 58.78
CA PRO A 269 -41.35 1.48 58.17
C PRO A 269 -40.36 2.07 59.18
N LEU A 270 -40.85 2.50 60.36
CA LEU A 270 -40.02 3.09 61.42
C LEU A 270 -39.08 2.05 62.05
N LEU A 271 -39.55 0.82 62.25
CA LEU A 271 -38.74 -0.29 62.74
C LEU A 271 -37.70 -0.74 61.71
N SER A 272 -38.05 -0.80 60.42
CA SER A 272 -37.06 -1.09 59.37
C SER A 272 -35.99 -0.01 59.26
N ALA A 273 -36.37 1.27 59.40
CA ALA A 273 -35.42 2.37 59.39
C ALA A 273 -34.49 2.34 60.62
N ALA A 274 -35.01 2.02 61.80
CA ALA A 274 -34.21 1.87 63.02
C ALA A 274 -33.23 0.69 62.93
N ASN A 275 -33.65 -0.47 62.41
CA ASN A 275 -32.77 -1.63 62.22
C ASN A 275 -31.68 -1.39 61.18
N LEU A 276 -31.94 -0.62 60.12
CA LEU A 276 -30.88 -0.24 59.16
C LEU A 276 -29.84 0.69 59.81
N ALA A 277 -30.29 1.65 60.62
CA ALA A 277 -29.38 2.56 61.31
C ALA A 277 -28.50 1.85 62.35
N GLU A 278 -29.03 0.87 63.09
CA GLU A 278 -28.23 0.07 64.04
C GLU A 278 -27.25 -0.90 63.35
N GLY A 279 -27.54 -1.35 62.13
CA GLY A 279 -26.67 -2.26 61.37
C GLY A 279 -25.52 -1.59 60.62
N GLU A 280 -25.49 -0.26 60.54
CA GLU A 280 -24.38 0.51 59.94
C GLU A 280 -23.27 0.88 60.97
N ASP A 281 -23.54 0.68 62.26
CA ASP A 281 -22.62 0.98 63.37
C ASP A 281 -21.85 -0.26 63.92
N GLU A 282 -22.04 -1.47 63.36
CA GLU A 282 -21.26 -2.70 63.65
C GLU A 282 -20.26 -3.06 62.53
#